data_AF-A0A951IZF9-F1
#
_entry.id   AF-A0A951IZF9-F1
#
_cell.length_a   1.000
_cell.length_b   1.000
_cell.length_c   1.000
_cell.angle_alpha   90.00
_cell.angle_beta   90.00
_cell.angle_gamma   90.00
#
_symmetry.space_group_name_H-M   'P 1'
#
loop_
_entity.id
_entity.type
_entity.pdbx_description
1 polymer ?
#
loop_
_entity_poly.entity_id
_entity_poly.type
_entity_poly.pdbx_seq_one_letter_code
_entity_poly.pdbx_strand_id
1 'polypeptide(L)'
;MKINVIDNKVLLNLTVKEEASSIAIIAKNKAIEARNDTLNLKNEVELIKNNVETSEQNVTDLNTQFENNYNEKIDSINNTVNSGIQSIEEISNDNINQINDLKDNIEDSVNQAQSIFNNIETETNNSISQIQSEKNTSITEIQNEKTDSLNELSTELQSGLNQINDLKSETEELRDEAIESNNNTQSLLVNFFDPAIIALNSRINNDSGEVVRKLRFIQNDLDNNDIFNEASLVLSPSSFSNSKLHSVLPQDGTGDFDVSRNGTGTYFDRNGILQVAQPNQPRFNFDPLTGDFKGVLVEPSGVNLITNSKGFDSFTNVLDAPDIIRTDAPFGKFGNIGTELQLKTENGWLNYNFSAVQNTFYTISFYVRNIDATGIRITFASLASSFSPSTTDLPVNNFSNYQHIEEDIYRVWLTTHHIGENGTRSFRFGVGTGFTGGKVVVYGLQLEAGSTPTSYIPTSGSQVTRPADVNTRTNIADLIGQEQGSVFVEFFNITAPNRRVMGISDGTIQNRVIILINSPNTPRAIVTVDGVSQFDRTGASIPEGMNKIVITYKQNDIRFYVNGFLVFNQDSGNVPSCNNMYLGKQETNNINQILTSSIKKATLFKRALTDEEAIKLTTL
;
A
#
# COMPACT_ATOMS: atom_id res chain seq x y z
N MET A 1 -24.70 8.83 -177.33
CA MET A 1 -24.02 10.04 -176.81
C MET A 1 -22.78 10.34 -177.63
N LYS A 2 -22.46 11.61 -177.87
CA LYS A 2 -21.22 12.12 -178.46
C LYS A 2 -20.94 13.51 -177.87
N ILE A 3 -19.69 13.95 -177.88
CA ILE A 3 -19.22 15.29 -177.51
C ILE A 3 -18.49 15.87 -178.74
N ASN A 4 -18.74 17.13 -179.16
CA ASN A 4 -18.25 17.73 -180.43
C ASN A 4 -18.66 19.22 -180.63
N VAL A 5 -17.81 20.24 -180.63
CA VAL A 5 -16.36 20.27 -180.91
C VAL A 5 -15.53 21.02 -179.86
N ILE A 6 -14.74 20.34 -179.01
CA ILE A 6 -14.93 18.96 -178.49
C ILE A 6 -14.79 18.95 -176.94
N ASP A 7 -14.44 20.06 -176.28
CA ASP A 7 -13.86 19.97 -174.93
C ASP A 7 -14.82 20.07 -173.72
N ASN A 8 -15.83 20.92 -173.54
CA ASN A 8 -16.08 22.31 -173.96
C ASN A 8 -16.70 22.67 -175.31
N LYS A 9 -17.09 21.66 -176.08
CA LYS A 9 -18.45 21.54 -176.62
C LYS A 9 -18.74 20.04 -176.60
N VAL A 10 -19.88 19.49 -176.17
CA VAL A 10 -21.25 19.85 -176.59
C VAL A 10 -22.32 18.88 -176.00
N LEU A 11 -23.58 19.08 -176.40
CA LEU A 11 -24.80 18.24 -176.31
C LEU A 11 -24.77 16.74 -176.73
N LEU A 12 -23.94 16.35 -177.70
CA LEU A 12 -24.46 15.69 -178.91
C LEU A 12 -24.87 14.19 -178.81
N ASN A 13 -26.16 13.97 -178.52
CA ASN A 13 -27.01 13.02 -179.25
C ASN A 13 -26.84 11.50 -178.98
N LEU A 14 -27.98 10.80 -179.10
CA LEU A 14 -28.20 9.37 -179.41
C LEU A 14 -28.39 8.40 -178.24
N THR A 15 -29.63 7.88 -178.15
CA THR A 15 -30.08 6.49 -178.51
C THR A 15 -29.38 5.36 -177.71
N VAL A 16 -30.09 4.32 -177.22
CA VAL A 16 -30.59 3.18 -178.02
C VAL A 16 -31.88 2.54 -177.46
N LYS A 17 -32.83 2.30 -178.39
CA LYS A 17 -33.94 1.32 -178.46
C LYS A 17 -34.68 0.83 -177.20
N GLU A 18 -35.95 1.22 -177.16
CA GLU A 18 -37.14 0.34 -177.34
C GLU A 18 -36.97 -1.19 -177.36
N GLU A 19 -37.95 -1.90 -176.77
CA GLU A 19 -38.96 -2.62 -177.59
C GLU A 19 -40.34 -2.63 -176.89
N ALA A 20 -41.42 -2.69 -177.67
CA ALA A 20 -42.64 -1.92 -177.37
C ALA A 20 -43.86 -2.74 -176.91
N SER A 21 -43.85 -3.21 -175.65
CA SER A 21 -45.08 -3.75 -174.97
C SER A 21 -45.26 -3.28 -173.52
N SER A 22 -44.41 -2.37 -173.07
CA SER A 22 -44.75 -1.08 -172.46
C SER A 22 -46.08 -0.86 -171.70
N ILE A 23 -45.92 -0.41 -170.45
CA ILE A 23 -46.63 0.73 -169.83
C ILE A 23 -48.09 0.49 -169.35
N ALA A 24 -48.96 -0.19 -170.11
CA ALA A 24 -50.40 -0.23 -169.80
C ALA A 24 -50.76 -0.92 -168.47
N ILE A 25 -50.01 -1.96 -168.08
CA ILE A 25 -50.24 -2.71 -166.82
C ILE A 25 -49.67 -1.93 -165.61
N ILE A 26 -48.53 -1.27 -165.77
CA ILE A 26 -47.85 -0.53 -164.69
C ILE A 26 -48.66 0.72 -164.29
N ALA A 27 -49.28 1.41 -165.25
CA ALA A 27 -50.12 2.58 -164.98
C ALA A 27 -51.38 2.24 -164.17
N LYS A 28 -51.98 1.07 -164.40
CA LYS A 28 -53.23 0.66 -163.74
C LYS A 28 -53.04 0.35 -162.25
N ASN A 29 -51.92 -0.28 -161.89
CA ASN A 29 -51.63 -0.62 -160.49
C ASN A 29 -51.27 0.62 -159.65
N LYS A 30 -50.48 1.56 -160.19
CA LYS A 30 -50.17 2.82 -159.48
C LYS A 30 -51.41 3.68 -159.21
N ALA A 31 -52.43 3.61 -160.08
CA ALA A 31 -53.71 4.29 -159.85
C ALA A 31 -54.55 3.66 -158.72
N ILE A 32 -54.31 2.39 -158.38
CA ILE A 32 -54.96 1.71 -157.25
C ILE A 32 -54.28 2.07 -155.93
N GLU A 33 -52.94 2.10 -155.89
CA GLU A 33 -52.16 2.57 -154.73
C GLU A 33 -52.59 3.99 -154.32
N ALA A 34 -52.55 4.95 -155.25
CA ALA A 34 -52.92 6.35 -154.96
C ALA A 34 -54.35 6.52 -154.42
N ARG A 35 -55.29 5.63 -154.79
CA ARG A 35 -56.67 5.66 -154.28
C ARG A 35 -56.77 5.14 -152.85
N ASN A 36 -55.98 4.12 -152.49
CA ASN A 36 -55.92 3.61 -151.12
C ASN A 36 -55.26 4.63 -150.18
N ASP A 37 -54.17 5.27 -150.61
CA ASP A 37 -53.48 6.30 -149.82
C ASP A 37 -54.40 7.49 -149.50
N THR A 38 -55.21 7.90 -150.48
CA THR A 38 -56.20 8.98 -150.31
C THR A 38 -57.29 8.62 -149.28
N LEU A 39 -57.68 7.35 -149.19
CA LEU A 39 -58.69 6.90 -148.23
C LEU A 39 -58.12 6.86 -146.80
N ASN A 40 -56.88 6.40 -146.64
CA ASN A 40 -56.20 6.40 -145.34
C ASN A 40 -56.03 7.82 -144.80
N LEU A 41 -55.55 8.77 -145.61
CA LEU A 41 -55.42 10.18 -145.23
C LEU A 41 -56.75 10.79 -144.76
N LYS A 42 -57.88 10.40 -145.38
CA LYS A 42 -59.19 10.91 -144.97
C LYS A 42 -59.60 10.39 -143.59
N ASN A 43 -59.32 9.12 -143.29
CA ASN A 43 -59.57 8.53 -141.99
C ASN A 43 -58.68 9.14 -140.89
N GLU A 44 -57.42 9.47 -141.19
CA GLU A 44 -56.51 10.15 -140.24
C GLU A 44 -57.01 11.56 -139.89
N VAL A 45 -57.48 12.35 -140.87
CA VAL A 45 -58.00 13.71 -140.62
C VAL A 45 -59.23 13.70 -139.72
N GLU A 46 -60.14 12.73 -139.90
CA GLU A 46 -61.35 12.61 -139.09
C GLU A 46 -61.02 12.14 -137.65
N LEU A 47 -60.00 11.29 -137.49
CA LEU A 47 -59.45 10.91 -136.18
C LEU A 47 -58.83 12.09 -135.43
N ILE A 48 -58.03 12.92 -136.12
CA ILE A 48 -57.39 14.11 -135.53
C ILE A 48 -58.43 15.11 -135.03
N LYS A 49 -59.52 15.32 -135.78
CA LYS A 49 -60.54 16.30 -135.41
C LYS A 49 -61.25 15.95 -134.09
N ASN A 50 -61.61 14.68 -133.90
CA ASN A 50 -62.18 14.19 -132.63
C ASN A 50 -61.21 14.37 -131.45
N ASN A 51 -59.90 14.17 -131.67
CA ASN A 51 -58.89 14.35 -130.63
C ASN A 51 -58.75 15.82 -130.19
N VAL A 52 -58.97 16.79 -131.09
CA VAL A 52 -58.93 18.23 -130.77
C VAL A 52 -60.14 18.64 -129.94
N GLU A 53 -61.36 18.29 -130.36
CA GLU A 53 -62.59 18.59 -129.59
C GLU A 53 -62.52 17.96 -128.18
N THR A 54 -61.99 16.73 -128.06
CA THR A 54 -61.74 16.07 -126.77
C THR A 54 -60.73 16.84 -125.91
N SER A 55 -59.72 17.46 -126.52
CA SER A 55 -58.66 18.20 -125.80
C SER A 55 -59.14 19.56 -125.28
N GLU A 56 -59.98 20.28 -126.04
CA GLU A 56 -60.55 21.56 -125.59
C GLU A 56 -61.52 21.37 -124.41
N GLN A 57 -62.31 20.30 -124.41
CA GLN A 57 -63.15 19.93 -123.26
C GLN A 57 -62.30 19.62 -122.03
N ASN A 58 -61.25 18.79 -122.17
CA ASN A 58 -60.33 18.45 -121.07
C ASN A 58 -59.68 19.69 -120.43
N VAL A 59 -59.31 20.71 -121.22
CA VAL A 59 -58.72 21.97 -120.69
C VAL A 59 -59.76 22.78 -119.91
N THR A 60 -61.00 22.83 -120.39
CA THR A 60 -62.11 23.53 -119.71
C THR A 60 -62.45 22.87 -118.38
N ASP A 61 -62.51 21.53 -118.36
CA ASP A 61 -62.78 20.73 -117.17
C ASP A 61 -61.64 20.86 -116.14
N LEU A 62 -60.37 20.90 -116.58
CA LEU A 62 -59.20 21.12 -115.73
C LEU A 62 -59.19 22.51 -115.08
N ASN A 63 -59.54 23.57 -115.81
CA ASN A 63 -59.59 24.92 -115.25
C ASN A 63 -60.70 25.04 -114.20
N THR A 64 -61.88 24.48 -114.48
CA THR A 64 -62.99 24.42 -113.53
C THR A 64 -62.63 23.60 -112.29
N GLN A 65 -61.91 22.48 -112.44
CA GLN A 65 -61.35 21.74 -111.31
C GLN A 65 -60.36 22.58 -110.50
N PHE A 66 -59.52 23.39 -111.14
CA PHE A 66 -58.51 24.20 -110.43
C PHE A 66 -59.15 25.31 -109.60
N GLU A 67 -60.10 26.07 -110.15
CA GLU A 67 -60.81 27.12 -109.39
C GLU A 67 -61.61 26.54 -108.23
N ASN A 68 -62.31 25.42 -108.43
CA ASN A 68 -63.02 24.73 -107.35
C ASN A 68 -62.04 24.27 -106.24
N ASN A 69 -60.95 23.59 -106.61
CA ASN A 69 -59.92 23.18 -105.64
C ASN A 69 -59.28 24.36 -104.90
N TYR A 70 -59.09 25.51 -105.55
CA TYR A 70 -58.51 26.69 -104.92
C TYR A 70 -59.46 27.32 -103.88
N ASN A 71 -60.73 27.49 -104.25
CA ASN A 71 -61.75 28.08 -103.37
C ASN A 71 -62.07 27.15 -102.19
N GLU A 72 -62.26 25.84 -102.42
CA GLU A 72 -62.43 24.84 -101.35
C GLU A 72 -61.28 24.87 -100.34
N LYS A 73 -60.05 25.13 -100.81
CA LYS A 73 -58.86 25.18 -99.95
C LYS A 73 -58.75 26.48 -99.15
N ILE A 74 -59.17 27.61 -99.70
CA ILE A 74 -59.30 28.87 -98.94
C ILE A 74 -60.40 28.77 -97.90
N ASP A 75 -61.57 28.23 -98.25
CA ASP A 75 -62.66 28.04 -97.29
C ASP A 75 -62.26 27.05 -96.18
N SER A 76 -61.57 25.97 -96.53
CA SER A 76 -60.97 25.04 -95.56
C SER A 76 -60.00 25.74 -94.59
N ILE A 77 -59.10 26.60 -95.10
CA ILE A 77 -58.16 27.38 -94.28
C ILE A 77 -58.89 28.37 -93.37
N ASN A 78 -59.82 29.16 -93.91
CA ASN A 78 -60.57 30.16 -93.15
C ASN A 78 -61.42 29.51 -92.04
N ASN A 79 -62.08 28.38 -92.34
CA ASN A 79 -62.82 27.61 -91.35
C ASN A 79 -61.89 27.05 -90.26
N THR A 80 -60.69 26.58 -90.63
CA THR A 80 -59.69 26.10 -89.67
C THR A 80 -59.17 27.23 -88.76
N VAL A 81 -58.88 28.41 -89.32
CA VAL A 81 -58.39 29.57 -88.56
C VAL A 81 -59.47 30.13 -87.63
N ASN A 82 -60.70 30.31 -88.12
CA ASN A 82 -61.80 30.81 -87.30
C ASN A 82 -62.18 29.83 -86.18
N SER A 83 -62.19 28.53 -86.46
CA SER A 83 -62.35 27.49 -85.42
C SER A 83 -61.22 27.54 -84.39
N GLY A 84 -59.97 27.78 -84.83
CA GLY A 84 -58.82 27.93 -83.93
C GLY A 84 -58.92 29.17 -83.04
N ILE A 85 -59.41 30.30 -83.57
CA ILE A 85 -59.65 31.52 -82.80
C ILE A 85 -60.76 31.30 -81.76
N GLN A 86 -61.91 30.71 -82.15
CA GLN A 86 -62.98 30.39 -81.20
C GLN A 86 -62.49 29.48 -80.07
N SER A 87 -61.74 28.41 -80.37
CA SER A 87 -61.18 27.55 -79.31
C SER A 87 -60.19 28.28 -78.40
N ILE A 88 -59.43 29.27 -78.90
CA ILE A 88 -58.55 30.11 -78.05
C ILE A 88 -59.37 31.05 -77.16
N GLU A 89 -60.45 31.64 -77.67
CA GLU A 89 -61.36 32.49 -76.89
C GLU A 89 -62.10 31.69 -75.81
N GLU A 90 -62.59 30.49 -76.13
CA GLU A 90 -63.18 29.54 -75.18
C GLU A 90 -62.18 29.18 -74.07
N ILE A 91 -60.97 28.72 -74.43
CA ILE A 91 -59.90 28.41 -73.45
C ILE A 91 -59.53 29.63 -72.61
N SER A 92 -59.50 30.83 -73.18
CA SER A 92 -59.19 32.05 -72.44
C SER A 92 -60.28 32.41 -71.44
N ASN A 93 -61.55 32.25 -71.80
CA ASN A 93 -62.69 32.50 -70.91
C ASN A 93 -62.75 31.45 -69.79
N ASP A 94 -62.52 30.17 -70.10
CA ASP A 94 -62.44 29.09 -69.11
C ASP A 94 -61.30 29.33 -68.10
N ASN A 95 -60.12 29.76 -68.57
CA ASN A 95 -59.02 30.13 -67.68
C ASN A 95 -59.35 31.33 -66.79
N ILE A 96 -60.06 32.34 -67.29
CA ILE A 96 -60.52 33.49 -66.49
C ILE A 96 -61.52 33.04 -65.41
N ASN A 97 -62.46 32.16 -65.76
CA ASN A 97 -63.41 31.59 -64.79
C ASN A 97 -62.69 30.79 -63.71
N GLN A 98 -61.75 29.91 -64.08
CA GLN A 98 -60.93 29.15 -63.12
C GLN A 98 -60.09 30.05 -62.20
N ILE A 99 -59.58 31.18 -62.70
CA ILE A 99 -58.85 32.15 -61.88
C ILE A 99 -59.77 32.85 -60.87
N ASN A 100 -61.00 33.18 -61.26
CA ASN A 100 -61.98 33.77 -60.35
C ASN A 100 -62.44 32.75 -59.29
N ASP A 101 -62.73 31.52 -59.68
CA ASP A 101 -63.05 30.43 -58.75
C ASP A 101 -61.89 30.20 -57.75
N LEU A 102 -60.63 30.21 -58.22
CA LEU A 102 -59.46 30.10 -57.35
C LEU A 102 -59.33 31.29 -56.40
N LYS A 103 -59.59 32.52 -56.87
CA LYS A 103 -59.57 33.73 -56.04
C LYS A 103 -60.60 33.62 -54.91
N ASP A 104 -61.83 33.24 -55.23
CA ASP A 104 -62.92 33.20 -54.24
C ASP A 104 -62.69 32.05 -53.23
N ASN A 105 -62.18 30.90 -53.67
CA ASN A 105 -61.71 29.83 -52.77
C ASN A 105 -60.56 30.28 -51.84
N ILE A 106 -59.65 31.13 -52.31
CA ILE A 106 -58.57 31.72 -51.49
C ILE A 106 -59.17 32.71 -50.47
N GLU A 107 -60.13 33.54 -50.88
CA GLU A 107 -60.79 34.53 -50.02
C GLU A 107 -61.57 33.85 -48.87
N ASP A 108 -62.32 32.78 -49.18
CA ASP A 108 -62.97 31.92 -48.18
C ASP A 108 -61.95 31.24 -47.25
N SER A 109 -60.84 30.73 -47.79
CA SER A 109 -59.77 30.10 -46.99
C SER A 109 -59.12 31.09 -46.03
N VAL A 110 -58.92 32.35 -46.44
CA VAL A 110 -58.40 33.43 -45.58
C VAL A 110 -59.40 33.78 -44.49
N ASN A 111 -60.69 33.89 -44.82
CA ASN A 111 -61.74 34.17 -43.84
C ASN A 111 -61.85 33.05 -42.78
N GLN A 112 -61.77 31.78 -43.20
CA GLN A 112 -61.71 30.64 -42.28
C GLN A 112 -60.45 30.67 -41.41
N ALA A 113 -59.28 30.94 -41.99
CA ALA A 113 -58.02 31.04 -41.23
C ALA A 113 -58.08 32.17 -40.18
N GLN A 114 -58.67 33.32 -40.50
CA GLN A 114 -58.85 34.42 -39.54
C GLN A 114 -59.82 34.04 -38.41
N SER A 115 -60.93 33.33 -38.72
CA SER A 115 -61.84 32.84 -37.68
C SER A 115 -61.17 31.81 -36.76
N ILE A 116 -60.34 30.93 -37.32
CA ILE A 116 -59.56 29.96 -36.55
C ILE A 116 -58.55 30.68 -35.66
N PHE A 117 -57.85 31.68 -36.18
CA PHE A 117 -56.89 32.48 -35.40
C PHE A 117 -57.56 33.17 -34.20
N ASN A 118 -58.70 33.84 -34.41
CA ASN A 118 -59.43 34.53 -33.34
C ASN A 118 -59.95 33.57 -32.26
N ASN A 119 -60.37 32.37 -32.65
CA ASN A 119 -60.78 31.31 -31.72
C ASN A 119 -59.58 30.80 -30.90
N ILE A 120 -58.45 30.50 -31.55
CA ILE A 120 -57.20 30.08 -30.89
C ILE A 120 -56.73 31.15 -29.90
N GLU A 121 -56.76 32.43 -30.28
CA GLU A 121 -56.40 33.55 -29.39
C GLU A 121 -57.31 33.59 -28.16
N THR A 122 -58.62 33.43 -28.34
CA THR A 122 -59.61 33.42 -27.25
C THR A 122 -59.40 32.22 -26.31
N GLU A 123 -59.26 31.01 -26.84
CA GLU A 123 -59.02 29.79 -26.04
C GLU A 123 -57.67 29.83 -25.32
N THR A 124 -56.63 30.37 -25.96
CA THR A 124 -55.31 30.58 -25.36
C THR A 124 -55.38 31.56 -24.20
N ASN A 125 -56.05 32.71 -24.36
CA ASN A 125 -56.21 33.70 -23.29
C ASN A 125 -57.04 33.18 -22.10
N ASN A 126 -58.07 32.37 -22.36
CA ASN A 126 -58.84 31.69 -21.32
C ASN A 126 -57.97 30.68 -20.56
N SER A 127 -57.19 29.87 -21.29
CA SER A 127 -56.27 28.87 -20.72
C SER A 127 -55.16 29.53 -19.89
N ILE A 128 -54.58 30.64 -20.35
CA ILE A 128 -53.62 31.46 -19.59
C ILE A 128 -54.26 31.95 -18.28
N SER A 129 -55.49 32.45 -18.33
CA SER A 129 -56.21 32.97 -17.17
C SER A 129 -56.49 31.86 -16.14
N GLN A 130 -56.89 30.68 -16.59
CA GLN A 130 -57.09 29.51 -15.73
C GLN A 130 -55.78 29.05 -15.09
N ILE A 131 -54.71 28.88 -15.87
CA ILE A 131 -53.38 28.49 -15.37
C ILE A 131 -52.84 29.51 -14.35
N GLN A 132 -53.08 30.81 -14.56
CA GLN A 132 -52.71 31.85 -13.58
C GLN A 132 -53.50 31.72 -12.27
N SER A 133 -54.79 31.42 -12.34
CA SER A 133 -55.63 31.18 -11.16
C SER A 133 -55.17 29.95 -10.37
N GLU A 134 -55.02 28.80 -11.05
CA GLU A 134 -54.55 27.55 -10.46
C GLU A 134 -53.16 27.72 -9.83
N LYS A 135 -52.23 28.37 -10.54
CA LYS A 135 -50.89 28.71 -10.02
C LYS A 135 -50.97 29.53 -8.72
N ASN A 136 -51.82 30.54 -8.65
CA ASN A 136 -51.93 31.40 -7.47
C ASN A 136 -52.52 30.65 -6.27
N THR A 137 -53.49 29.76 -6.51
CA THR A 137 -54.03 28.84 -5.49
C THR A 137 -52.93 27.92 -4.95
N SER A 138 -52.23 27.20 -5.83
CA SER A 138 -51.14 26.30 -5.40
C SER A 138 -49.98 27.02 -4.72
N ILE A 139 -49.64 28.25 -5.12
CA ILE A 139 -48.66 29.08 -4.38
C ILE A 139 -49.14 29.35 -2.96
N THR A 140 -50.43 29.67 -2.78
CA THR A 140 -51.01 29.96 -1.45
C THR A 140 -51.06 28.71 -0.57
N GLU A 141 -51.45 27.57 -1.13
CA GLU A 141 -51.45 26.27 -0.44
C GLU A 141 -50.04 25.88 0.03
N ILE A 142 -49.05 25.96 -0.86
CA ILE A 142 -47.63 25.70 -0.53
C ILE A 142 -47.11 26.68 0.53
N GLN A 143 -47.49 27.96 0.47
CA GLN A 143 -47.10 28.95 1.47
C GLN A 143 -47.65 28.64 2.86
N ASN A 144 -48.91 28.19 2.95
CA ASN A 144 -49.53 27.79 4.22
C ASN A 144 -48.88 26.52 4.76
N GLU A 145 -48.79 25.44 3.96
CA GLU A 145 -48.14 24.18 4.36
C GLU A 145 -46.70 24.40 4.83
N LYS A 146 -45.94 25.27 4.14
CA LYS A 146 -44.57 25.59 4.52
C LYS A 146 -44.48 26.44 5.79
N THR A 147 -45.47 27.30 6.04
CA THR A 147 -45.55 28.10 7.27
C THR A 147 -45.89 27.21 8.47
N ASP A 148 -46.83 26.30 8.33
CA ASP A 148 -47.19 25.34 9.38
C ASP A 148 -46.01 24.41 9.70
N SER A 149 -45.34 23.86 8.66
CA SER A 149 -44.10 23.09 8.82
C SER A 149 -42.99 23.86 9.55
N LEU A 150 -42.88 25.17 9.30
CA LEU A 150 -41.87 26.02 9.94
C LEU A 150 -42.22 26.31 11.41
N ASN A 151 -43.51 26.46 11.74
CA ASN A 151 -43.99 26.64 13.11
C ASN A 151 -43.81 25.36 13.95
N GLU A 152 -44.09 24.20 13.37
CA GLU A 152 -43.84 22.89 14.00
C GLU A 152 -42.34 22.71 14.28
N LEU A 153 -41.48 22.88 13.27
CA LEU A 153 -40.03 22.81 13.43
C LEU A 153 -39.48 23.83 14.44
N SER A 154 -40.04 25.04 14.50
CA SER A 154 -39.66 26.04 15.50
C SER A 154 -40.05 25.62 16.93
N THR A 155 -41.14 24.86 17.07
CA THR A 155 -41.60 24.32 18.37
C THR A 155 -40.71 23.16 18.82
N GLU A 156 -40.37 22.25 17.91
CA GLU A 156 -39.40 21.18 18.17
C GLU A 156 -38.02 21.74 18.56
N LEU A 157 -37.53 22.75 17.81
CA LEU A 157 -36.25 23.40 18.10
C LEU A 157 -36.21 24.04 19.49
N GLN A 158 -37.30 24.71 19.89
CA GLN A 158 -37.38 25.32 21.22
C GLN A 158 -37.45 24.26 22.33
N SER A 159 -38.11 23.12 22.09
CA SER A 159 -38.13 21.97 23.00
C SER A 159 -36.72 21.38 23.17
N GLY A 160 -36.02 21.15 22.05
CA GLY A 160 -34.64 20.66 22.06
C GLY A 160 -33.66 21.63 22.73
N LEU A 161 -33.84 22.94 22.54
CA LEU A 161 -33.02 23.96 23.22
C LEU A 161 -33.21 23.93 24.74
N ASN A 162 -34.45 23.73 25.22
CA ASN A 162 -34.71 23.57 26.66
C ASN A 162 -34.03 22.31 27.20
N GLN A 163 -34.16 21.15 26.52
CA GLN A 163 -33.47 19.91 26.91
C GLN A 163 -31.94 20.08 26.95
N ILE A 164 -31.35 20.82 26.01
CA ILE A 164 -29.91 21.13 26.01
C ILE A 164 -29.52 21.98 27.24
N ASN A 165 -30.35 22.93 27.65
CA ASN A 165 -30.09 23.74 28.85
C ASN A 165 -30.20 22.92 30.13
N ASP A 166 -31.19 22.03 30.22
CA ASP A 166 -31.35 21.11 31.37
C ASP A 166 -30.14 20.16 31.48
N LEU A 167 -29.78 19.49 30.38
CA LEU A 167 -28.58 18.63 30.28
C LEU A 167 -27.29 19.40 30.61
N LYS A 168 -27.20 20.68 30.24
CA LYS A 168 -26.05 21.52 30.58
C LYS A 168 -25.97 21.75 32.10
N SER A 169 -27.09 22.02 32.76
CA SER A 169 -27.14 22.19 34.21
C SER A 169 -26.74 20.90 34.94
N GLU A 170 -27.27 19.75 34.50
CA GLU A 170 -26.90 18.43 35.03
C GLU A 170 -25.40 18.13 34.81
N THR A 171 -24.85 18.50 33.65
CA THR A 171 -23.42 18.36 33.35
C THR A 171 -22.54 19.26 34.23
N GLU A 172 -22.98 20.48 34.56
CA GLU A 172 -22.27 21.39 35.46
C GLU A 172 -22.28 20.85 36.90
N GLU A 173 -23.40 20.30 37.38
CA GLU A 173 -23.52 19.66 38.70
C GLU A 173 -22.63 18.40 38.82
N LEU A 174 -22.74 17.47 37.86
CA LEU A 174 -21.89 16.26 37.78
C LEU A 174 -20.39 16.59 37.68
N ARG A 175 -20.04 17.70 37.04
CA ARG A 175 -18.65 18.16 36.96
C ARG A 175 -18.12 18.61 38.32
N ASP A 176 -18.91 19.36 39.08
CA ASP A 176 -18.50 19.86 40.39
C ASP A 176 -18.43 18.72 41.42
N GLU A 177 -19.37 17.76 41.39
CA GLU A 177 -19.27 16.50 42.14
C GLU A 177 -18.00 15.71 41.79
N ALA A 178 -17.65 15.61 40.50
CA ALA A 178 -16.44 14.93 40.05
C ALA A 178 -15.16 15.65 40.50
N ILE A 179 -15.17 16.99 40.56
CA ILE A 179 -14.06 17.79 41.10
C ILE A 179 -13.88 17.55 42.60
N GLU A 180 -14.97 17.57 43.38
CA GLU A 180 -14.91 17.29 44.81
C GLU A 180 -14.46 15.85 45.10
N SER A 181 -15.00 14.87 44.38
CA SER A 181 -14.60 13.47 44.45
C SER A 181 -13.13 13.26 44.11
N ASN A 182 -12.61 13.93 43.07
CA ASN A 182 -11.20 13.88 42.70
C ASN A 182 -10.31 14.54 43.78
N ASN A 183 -10.70 15.70 44.31
CA ASN A 183 -9.96 16.37 45.39
C ASN A 183 -9.89 15.50 46.67
N ASN A 184 -11.01 14.89 47.05
CA ASN A 184 -11.06 13.93 48.15
C ASN A 184 -10.15 12.72 47.89
N THR A 185 -10.20 12.15 46.68
CA THR A 185 -9.33 11.04 46.25
C THR A 185 -7.84 11.43 46.26
N GLN A 186 -7.48 12.63 45.79
CA GLN A 186 -6.13 13.19 45.84
C GLN A 186 -5.63 13.32 47.28
N SER A 187 -6.45 13.86 48.19
CA SER A 187 -6.09 13.98 49.61
C SER A 187 -5.88 12.63 50.30
N LEU A 188 -6.65 11.61 49.89
CA LEU A 188 -6.48 10.24 50.37
C LEU A 188 -5.19 9.61 49.82
N LEU A 189 -4.86 9.83 48.54
CA LEU A 189 -3.64 9.29 47.91
C LEU A 189 -2.35 9.75 48.62
N VAL A 190 -2.30 10.99 49.13
CA VAL A 190 -1.17 11.52 49.92
C VAL A 190 -0.95 10.73 51.23
N ASN A 191 -1.98 10.10 51.79
CA ASN A 191 -1.87 9.25 52.98
C ASN A 191 -1.46 7.79 52.65
N PHE A 192 -1.39 7.41 51.37
CA PHE A 192 -1.11 6.03 50.95
C PHE A 192 0.20 5.85 50.16
N PHE A 193 0.76 6.92 49.58
CA PHE A 193 1.98 6.87 48.78
C PHE A 193 3.00 7.93 49.20
N ASP A 194 4.28 7.56 49.16
CA ASP A 194 5.40 8.45 49.39
C ASP A 194 5.39 9.60 48.33
N PRO A 195 5.75 10.84 48.71
CA PRO A 195 5.83 11.96 47.79
C PRO A 195 6.65 11.69 46.51
N ALA A 196 7.69 10.85 46.57
CA ALA A 196 8.47 10.45 45.41
C ALA A 196 7.68 9.56 44.44
N ILE A 197 6.80 8.68 44.94
CA ILE A 197 5.91 7.87 44.10
C ILE A 197 4.80 8.73 43.47
N ILE A 198 4.27 9.71 44.21
CA ILE A 198 3.31 10.69 43.69
C ILE A 198 3.96 11.56 42.61
N ALA A 199 5.17 12.07 42.85
CA ALA A 199 5.94 12.85 41.89
C ALA A 199 6.28 12.03 40.64
N LEU A 200 6.74 10.78 40.80
CA LEU A 200 6.98 9.84 39.70
C LEU A 200 5.72 9.65 38.85
N ASN A 201 4.56 9.39 39.46
CA ASN A 201 3.29 9.25 38.73
C ASN A 201 2.93 10.52 37.96
N SER A 202 3.10 11.70 38.57
CA SER A 202 2.88 12.99 37.92
C SER A 202 3.79 13.18 36.70
N ARG A 203 5.10 12.92 36.83
CA ARG A 203 6.05 13.01 35.71
C ARG A 203 5.70 12.04 34.58
N ILE A 204 5.36 10.78 34.90
CA ILE A 204 4.94 9.78 33.90
C ILE A 204 3.74 10.29 33.11
N ASN A 205 2.70 10.81 33.77
CA ASN A 205 1.50 11.31 33.09
C ASN A 205 1.81 12.55 32.23
N ASN A 206 2.62 13.49 32.73
CA ASN A 206 3.02 14.69 31.98
C ASN A 206 3.85 14.34 30.73
N ASP A 207 4.71 13.34 30.82
CA ASP A 207 5.52 12.82 29.71
C ASP A 207 4.73 11.87 28.78
N SER A 208 3.44 11.62 29.04
CA SER A 208 2.62 10.60 28.34
C SER A 208 3.25 9.20 28.34
N GLY A 209 3.92 8.85 29.45
CA GLY A 209 4.64 7.60 29.63
C GLY A 209 3.77 6.41 30.07
N GLU A 210 4.39 5.22 30.05
CA GLU A 210 3.74 3.96 30.39
C GLU A 210 4.24 3.41 31.74
N VAL A 211 3.33 2.86 32.56
CA VAL A 211 3.64 2.20 33.85
C VAL A 211 3.65 0.68 33.68
N VAL A 212 4.84 0.09 33.66
CA VAL A 212 5.06 -1.37 33.49
C VAL A 212 5.00 -2.13 34.83
N ARG A 213 5.53 -1.54 35.92
CA ARG A 213 5.33 -2.05 37.30
C ARG A 213 4.36 -1.15 38.05
N LYS A 214 3.30 -1.74 38.61
CA LYS A 214 2.36 -1.04 39.52
C LYS A 214 3.14 -0.29 40.59
N LEU A 215 2.83 1.00 40.77
CA LEU A 215 3.53 1.90 41.69
C LEU A 215 3.61 1.37 43.13
N ARG A 216 2.61 0.60 43.59
CA ARG A 216 2.63 -0.03 44.92
C ARG A 216 3.81 -0.98 45.16
N PHE A 217 4.35 -1.64 44.12
CA PHE A 217 5.57 -2.43 44.27
C PHE A 217 6.81 -1.55 44.51
N ILE A 218 6.83 -0.34 43.95
CA ILE A 218 7.90 0.63 44.15
C ILE A 218 7.78 1.28 45.53
N GLN A 219 6.55 1.59 45.95
CA GLN A 219 6.24 2.04 47.31
C GLN A 219 6.77 1.05 48.35
N ASN A 220 6.39 -0.22 48.24
CA ASN A 220 6.88 -1.26 49.14
C ASN A 220 8.42 -1.40 49.09
N ASP A 221 9.06 -1.18 47.93
CA ASP A 221 10.53 -1.20 47.81
C ASP A 221 11.21 -0.05 48.57
N LEU A 222 10.55 1.10 48.74
CA LEU A 222 11.00 2.22 49.58
C LEU A 222 10.70 1.94 51.06
N ASP A 223 9.44 1.61 51.39
CA ASP A 223 8.96 1.39 52.76
C ASP A 223 9.75 0.29 53.51
N ASN A 224 10.21 -0.75 52.80
CA ASN A 224 10.97 -1.84 53.41
C ASN A 224 12.46 -1.50 53.60
N ASN A 225 12.96 -0.37 53.08
CA ASN A 225 14.35 0.06 53.21
C ASN A 225 14.45 1.59 53.23
N ASP A 226 14.23 2.18 54.42
CA ASP A 226 14.34 3.62 54.70
C ASP A 226 15.63 4.27 54.15
N ILE A 227 16.72 3.49 54.02
CA ILE A 227 17.98 3.90 53.39
C ILE A 227 17.73 4.56 52.02
N PHE A 228 16.78 4.05 51.21
CA PHE A 228 16.49 4.63 49.89
C PHE A 228 15.95 6.07 49.95
N ASN A 229 15.42 6.52 51.09
CA ASN A 229 14.93 7.90 51.26
C ASN A 229 16.09 8.91 51.41
N GLU A 230 17.31 8.43 51.72
CA GLU A 230 18.54 9.24 51.75
C GLU A 230 19.34 9.19 50.43
N ALA A 231 18.87 8.44 49.44
CA ALA A 231 19.52 8.34 48.14
C ALA A 231 19.32 9.61 47.31
N SER A 232 20.36 10.03 46.60
CA SER A 232 20.30 11.15 45.65
C SER A 232 19.73 10.75 44.29
N LEU A 233 19.79 9.47 43.95
CA LEU A 233 19.16 8.89 42.77
C LEU A 233 18.70 7.47 43.09
N VAL A 234 17.44 7.14 42.79
CA VAL A 234 16.90 5.77 42.88
C VAL A 234 16.24 5.42 41.56
N LEU A 235 16.91 4.62 40.74
CA LEU A 235 16.28 3.97 39.60
C LEU A 235 15.76 2.59 40.05
N SER A 236 14.44 2.44 40.08
CA SER A 236 13.75 1.15 40.15
C SER A 236 12.92 1.02 38.87
N PRO A 237 13.43 0.36 37.81
CA PRO A 237 12.80 0.42 36.49
C PRO A 237 11.34 -0.04 36.53
N SER A 238 10.44 0.91 36.33
CA SER A 238 8.99 0.72 36.45
C SER A 238 8.17 1.35 35.33
N SER A 239 8.72 2.37 34.67
CA SER A 239 8.01 3.19 33.70
C SER A 239 8.98 3.88 32.75
N PHE A 240 8.48 4.32 31.60
CA PHE A 240 9.27 4.97 30.56
C PHE A 240 8.41 5.98 29.80
N SER A 241 9.05 6.89 29.08
CA SER A 241 8.41 7.77 28.10
C SER A 241 9.30 7.85 26.85
N ASN A 242 9.05 8.80 25.95
CA ASN A 242 9.81 8.94 24.71
C ASN A 242 11.32 9.08 24.98
N SER A 243 12.08 8.02 24.72
CA SER A 243 13.54 7.95 24.92
C SER A 243 13.99 8.19 26.37
N LYS A 244 13.11 8.02 27.37
CA LYS A 244 13.44 8.14 28.80
C LYS A 244 13.07 6.90 29.61
N LEU A 245 13.89 6.57 30.59
CA LEU A 245 13.62 5.60 31.66
C LEU A 245 13.54 6.34 33.00
N HIS A 246 12.35 6.39 33.62
CA HIS A 246 12.14 7.21 34.80
C HIS A 246 12.79 6.60 36.06
N SER A 247 13.41 7.48 36.87
CA SER A 247 13.90 7.19 38.21
C SER A 247 12.87 7.63 39.25
N VAL A 248 12.82 6.95 40.40
CA VAL A 248 11.94 7.29 41.52
C VAL A 248 12.41 8.59 42.20
N LEU A 249 13.72 8.65 42.47
CA LEU A 249 14.39 9.85 42.97
C LEU A 249 15.47 10.30 41.98
N PRO A 250 15.74 11.61 41.86
CA PRO A 250 15.04 12.72 42.54
C PRO A 250 13.63 12.99 42.00
N GLN A 251 12.79 13.65 42.81
CA GLN A 251 11.36 13.86 42.53
C GLN A 251 11.08 14.77 41.32
N ASP A 252 12.04 15.61 40.94
CA ASP A 252 12.00 16.51 39.79
C ASP A 252 12.33 15.80 38.45
N GLY A 253 12.78 14.55 38.47
CA GLY A 253 13.18 13.80 37.28
C GLY A 253 14.58 14.12 36.75
N THR A 254 15.41 14.90 37.47
CA THR A 254 16.78 15.20 37.04
C THR A 254 17.71 13.96 37.01
N GLY A 255 17.27 12.83 37.57
CA GLY A 255 17.90 11.51 37.45
C GLY A 255 17.21 10.54 36.46
N ASP A 256 16.24 10.97 35.66
CA ASP A 256 15.60 10.13 34.63
C ASP A 256 16.59 9.85 33.48
N PHE A 257 16.77 8.58 33.13
CA PHE A 257 17.82 8.12 32.21
C PHE A 257 17.46 8.35 30.74
N ASP A 258 18.43 8.81 29.96
CA ASP A 258 18.35 8.88 28.51
C ASP A 258 18.53 7.46 27.92
N VAL A 259 17.56 7.03 27.12
CA VAL A 259 17.51 5.70 26.48
C VAL A 259 17.75 5.86 24.98
N SER A 260 18.76 5.17 24.44
CA SER A 260 19.04 5.17 23.01
C SER A 260 19.23 3.75 22.48
N ARG A 261 18.51 3.44 21.39
CA ARG A 261 18.68 2.23 20.58
C ARG A 261 18.03 2.46 19.20
N ASN A 262 18.86 2.58 18.16
CA ASN A 262 18.42 2.92 16.79
C ASN A 262 17.80 1.73 16.03
N GLY A 263 16.79 1.07 16.61
CA GLY A 263 16.17 -0.13 16.06
C GLY A 263 15.24 -0.83 17.05
N THR A 264 14.51 -1.83 16.57
CA THR A 264 13.65 -2.70 17.39
C THR A 264 14.46 -3.77 18.12
N GLY A 265 13.82 -4.51 19.02
CA GLY A 265 14.41 -5.69 19.68
C GLY A 265 13.51 -6.22 20.79
N THR A 266 13.54 -7.54 21.03
CA THR A 266 12.51 -8.21 21.83
C THR A 266 12.80 -8.28 23.33
N TYR A 267 11.78 -8.57 24.12
CA TYR A 267 11.87 -8.88 25.56
C TYR A 267 10.62 -9.68 25.99
N PHE A 268 10.66 -10.33 27.15
CA PHE A 268 9.48 -10.96 27.73
C PHE A 268 8.74 -10.01 28.66
N ASP A 269 7.42 -9.89 28.48
CA ASP A 269 6.54 -9.16 29.40
C ASP A 269 6.15 -10.00 30.62
N ARG A 270 5.38 -9.40 31.55
CA ARG A 270 4.91 -10.03 32.79
C ARG A 270 4.12 -11.33 32.58
N ASN A 271 3.48 -11.54 31.43
CA ASN A 271 2.69 -12.74 31.14
C ASN A 271 3.55 -13.86 30.51
N GLY A 272 4.83 -13.57 30.26
CA GLY A 272 5.76 -14.41 29.51
C GLY A 272 5.60 -14.29 27.99
N ILE A 273 4.90 -13.26 27.50
CA ILE A 273 4.71 -13.06 26.06
C ILE A 273 5.91 -12.25 25.52
N LEU A 274 6.41 -12.65 24.35
CA LEU A 274 7.51 -11.97 23.69
C LEU A 274 7.01 -10.71 22.99
N GLN A 275 7.46 -9.55 23.47
CA GLN A 275 7.12 -8.24 22.93
C GLN A 275 8.27 -7.68 22.09
N VAL A 276 7.94 -6.74 21.19
CA VAL A 276 8.90 -5.96 20.40
C VAL A 276 8.94 -4.54 20.91
N ALA A 277 10.03 -4.14 21.57
CA ALA A 277 10.27 -2.74 21.87
C ALA A 277 10.62 -1.98 20.58
N GLN A 278 10.11 -0.77 20.44
CA GLN A 278 10.42 0.17 19.35
C GLN A 278 11.80 0.85 19.54
N PRO A 279 12.31 1.61 18.56
CA PRO A 279 13.52 2.41 18.75
C PRO A 279 13.43 3.32 19.98
N ASN A 280 14.54 3.44 20.71
CA ASN A 280 14.67 4.18 21.98
C ASN A 280 13.69 3.78 23.12
N GLN A 281 12.92 2.70 22.99
CA GLN A 281 12.08 2.18 24.06
C GLN A 281 12.90 1.22 24.96
N PRO A 282 12.98 1.46 26.29
CA PRO A 282 13.67 0.56 27.20
C PRO A 282 12.90 -0.77 27.37
N ARG A 283 13.65 -1.85 27.61
CA ARG A 283 13.10 -3.22 27.61
C ARG A 283 12.94 -3.76 29.03
N PHE A 284 11.72 -3.75 29.55
CA PHE A 284 11.37 -4.26 30.88
C PHE A 284 11.19 -5.77 30.83
N ASN A 285 12.25 -6.51 31.17
CA ASN A 285 12.29 -7.95 30.98
C ASN A 285 11.85 -8.71 32.24
N PHE A 286 11.01 -9.71 32.03
CA PHE A 286 10.50 -10.61 33.05
C PHE A 286 11.04 -12.03 32.84
N ASP A 287 10.95 -12.88 33.86
CA ASP A 287 11.06 -14.31 33.65
C ASP A 287 9.76 -14.81 32.97
N PRO A 288 9.83 -15.47 31.80
CA PRO A 288 8.64 -15.92 31.09
C PRO A 288 7.88 -17.06 31.78
N LEU A 289 8.56 -17.84 32.64
CA LEU A 289 7.93 -18.92 33.38
C LEU A 289 7.24 -18.39 34.64
N THR A 290 7.94 -17.61 35.47
CA THR A 290 7.43 -17.18 36.79
C THR A 290 6.72 -15.83 36.77
N GLY A 291 6.91 -15.01 35.74
CA GLY A 291 6.45 -13.62 35.70
C GLY A 291 7.25 -12.67 36.60
N ASP A 292 8.37 -13.11 37.16
CA ASP A 292 9.23 -12.30 38.02
C ASP A 292 9.92 -11.19 37.24
N PHE A 293 9.96 -9.97 37.80
CA PHE A 293 10.63 -8.85 37.15
C PHE A 293 12.15 -8.92 37.31
N LYS A 294 12.87 -9.05 36.19
CA LYS A 294 14.35 -9.09 36.17
C LYS A 294 15.00 -7.71 36.07
N GLY A 295 14.31 -6.71 35.53
CA GLY A 295 14.84 -5.35 35.38
C GLY A 295 14.72 -4.78 33.97
N VAL A 296 15.38 -3.63 33.75
CA VAL A 296 15.65 -3.13 32.39
C VAL A 296 16.78 -3.95 31.76
N LEU A 297 16.52 -4.54 30.59
CA LEU A 297 17.46 -5.36 29.83
C LEU A 297 18.43 -4.48 29.03
N VAL A 298 19.73 -4.79 29.14
CA VAL A 298 20.82 -4.08 28.45
C VAL A 298 21.71 -5.10 27.75
N GLU A 299 21.75 -5.09 26.42
CA GLU A 299 22.44 -6.06 25.58
C GLU A 299 23.34 -5.38 24.54
N PRO A 300 24.46 -6.03 24.14
CA PRO A 300 25.31 -5.53 23.06
C PRO A 300 24.55 -5.53 21.73
N SER A 301 25.12 -4.91 20.69
CA SER A 301 24.57 -5.06 19.35
C SER A 301 24.74 -6.52 18.90
N GLY A 302 23.68 -7.09 18.33
CA GLY A 302 23.66 -8.44 17.78
C GLY A 302 23.21 -8.43 16.33
N VAL A 303 23.67 -9.41 15.55
CA VAL A 303 23.20 -9.65 14.18
C VAL A 303 22.76 -11.09 14.12
N ASN A 304 21.49 -11.34 13.78
CA ASN A 304 21.06 -12.69 13.47
C ASN A 304 21.51 -13.04 12.05
N LEU A 305 22.46 -13.97 11.97
CA LEU A 305 23.06 -14.43 10.74
C LEU A 305 22.12 -15.35 9.94
N ILE A 306 21.09 -15.93 10.57
CA ILE A 306 20.04 -16.70 9.89
C ILE A 306 19.08 -15.71 9.21
N THR A 307 18.84 -15.90 7.92
CA THR A 307 18.05 -14.96 7.09
C THR A 307 16.54 -15.16 7.14
N ASN A 308 16.07 -16.33 7.57
CA ASN A 308 14.68 -16.60 7.92
C ASN A 308 14.65 -17.30 9.27
N SER A 309 14.30 -16.58 10.35
CA SER A 309 14.42 -17.08 11.72
C SER A 309 13.13 -17.63 12.33
N LYS A 310 11.96 -17.38 11.71
CA LYS A 310 10.68 -18.00 12.11
C LYS A 310 10.77 -19.53 12.09
N GLY A 311 11.48 -20.07 11.10
CA GLY A 311 11.50 -21.49 10.76
C GLY A 311 12.68 -21.84 9.84
N PHE A 312 12.62 -23.01 9.20
CA PHE A 312 13.77 -23.58 8.50
C PHE A 312 13.84 -23.25 6.99
N ASP A 313 13.11 -22.28 6.48
CA ASP A 313 13.03 -21.98 5.03
C ASP A 313 14.38 -21.62 4.40
N SER A 314 15.30 -21.08 5.19
CA SER A 314 16.67 -20.78 4.77
C SER A 314 17.64 -21.97 4.86
N PHE A 315 17.16 -23.16 5.27
CA PHE A 315 17.96 -24.38 5.48
C PHE A 315 17.77 -25.40 4.36
N THR A 316 18.89 -26.04 4.00
CA THR A 316 18.99 -27.11 3.01
C THR A 316 19.00 -28.49 3.65
N ASN A 317 18.55 -29.54 2.96
CA ASN A 317 18.65 -30.92 3.47
C ASN A 317 20.01 -31.53 3.08
N VAL A 318 20.60 -32.38 3.92
CA VAL A 318 21.91 -33.02 3.65
C VAL A 318 21.76 -34.51 3.32
N LEU A 319 21.93 -34.82 2.02
CA LEU A 319 22.10 -36.13 1.36
C LEU A 319 20.99 -37.21 1.47
N ASP A 320 20.64 -37.73 0.28
CA ASP A 320 20.07 -39.04 -0.07
C ASP A 320 18.81 -39.60 0.62
N ALA A 321 18.13 -38.82 1.45
CA ALA A 321 16.73 -39.07 1.77
C ALA A 321 15.91 -37.77 1.71
N PRO A 322 14.67 -37.80 1.18
CA PRO A 322 13.70 -36.76 1.50
C PRO A 322 13.33 -36.85 2.98
N ASP A 323 12.44 -35.96 3.41
CA ASP A 323 11.62 -36.17 4.61
C ASP A 323 12.21 -35.90 6.01
N ILE A 324 12.71 -34.67 6.17
CA ILE A 324 12.17 -33.85 7.26
C ILE A 324 10.97 -33.09 6.71
N ILE A 325 9.75 -33.44 7.15
CA ILE A 325 8.56 -32.64 6.86
C ILE A 325 8.67 -31.34 7.65
N ARG A 326 8.35 -30.22 7.01
CA ARG A 326 8.24 -28.91 7.64
C ARG A 326 6.79 -28.46 7.50
N THR A 327 6.09 -28.26 8.61
CA THR A 327 4.72 -27.72 8.63
C THR A 327 4.61 -26.60 9.64
N ASP A 328 3.85 -25.58 9.30
CA ASP A 328 3.51 -24.49 10.22
C ASP A 328 2.64 -25.04 11.37
N ALA A 329 3.04 -24.79 12.62
CA ALA A 329 2.35 -25.28 13.83
C ALA A 329 2.30 -24.22 14.96
N PRO A 330 1.24 -24.17 15.80
CA PRO A 330 1.13 -23.20 16.88
C PRO A 330 2.25 -23.35 17.93
N PHE A 331 2.89 -22.23 18.31
CA PHE A 331 4.02 -22.21 19.23
C PHE A 331 3.78 -21.28 20.44
N GLY A 332 3.44 -21.90 21.57
CA GLY A 332 3.27 -21.30 22.90
C GLY A 332 2.23 -20.17 23.02
N LYS A 333 2.28 -19.48 24.16
CA LYS A 333 1.57 -18.21 24.44
C LYS A 333 1.92 -17.10 23.43
N PHE A 334 3.02 -17.25 22.71
CA PHE A 334 3.52 -16.29 21.73
C PHE A 334 2.52 -15.96 20.60
N GLY A 335 1.49 -16.80 20.37
CA GLY A 335 0.61 -16.71 19.20
C GLY A 335 1.34 -16.92 17.86
N ASN A 336 2.63 -17.23 17.92
CA ASN A 336 3.50 -17.41 16.79
C ASN A 336 3.29 -18.78 16.16
N ILE A 337 3.52 -18.84 14.87
CA ILE A 337 3.58 -20.09 14.13
C ILE A 337 5.05 -20.50 14.08
N GLY A 338 5.39 -21.61 14.75
CA GLY A 338 6.68 -22.27 14.63
C GLY A 338 6.67 -23.29 13.49
N THR A 339 7.82 -23.89 13.21
CA THR A 339 7.91 -25.02 12.29
C THR A 339 7.88 -26.32 13.08
N GLU A 340 6.83 -27.12 12.91
CA GLU A 340 6.87 -28.54 13.23
C GLU A 340 7.82 -29.24 12.25
N LEU A 341 8.80 -29.94 12.81
CA LEU A 341 9.70 -30.82 12.10
C LEU A 341 9.38 -32.27 12.43
N GLN A 342 8.97 -33.05 11.43
CA GLN A 342 8.80 -34.50 11.55
C GLN A 342 9.89 -35.22 10.73
N LEU A 343 10.65 -36.10 11.38
CA LEU A 343 11.55 -37.03 10.70
C LEU A 343 10.75 -38.25 10.22
N LYS A 344 10.84 -38.63 8.93
CA LYS A 344 10.24 -39.89 8.43
C LYS A 344 11.27 -41.00 8.13
N THR A 345 12.57 -40.70 8.02
CA THR A 345 13.63 -41.68 7.73
C THR A 345 14.89 -41.41 8.55
N GLU A 346 15.77 -42.40 8.67
CA GLU A 346 16.99 -42.22 9.44
C GLU A 346 17.97 -41.20 8.81
N ASN A 347 18.80 -40.54 9.63
CA ASN A 347 19.86 -39.61 9.23
C ASN A 347 19.45 -38.24 8.63
N GLY A 348 18.19 -37.82 8.69
CA GLY A 348 17.78 -36.49 8.22
C GLY A 348 18.44 -35.30 8.97
N TRP A 349 19.04 -34.37 8.21
CA TRP A 349 19.63 -33.11 8.70
C TRP A 349 19.18 -31.90 7.88
N LEU A 350 18.86 -30.81 8.59
CA LEU A 350 18.74 -29.46 8.07
C LEU A 350 20.06 -28.71 8.25
N ASN A 351 20.55 -28.01 7.23
CA ASN A 351 21.85 -27.35 7.20
C ASN A 351 21.74 -25.89 6.77
N TYR A 352 22.25 -25.00 7.62
CA TYR A 352 22.42 -23.57 7.35
C TYR A 352 23.91 -23.24 7.22
N ASN A 353 24.30 -22.63 6.10
CA ASN A 353 25.68 -22.20 5.87
C ASN A 353 25.82 -20.70 6.17
N PHE A 354 26.90 -20.33 6.85
CA PHE A 354 27.22 -18.94 7.20
C PHE A 354 28.72 -18.68 7.05
N SER A 355 29.11 -17.41 6.90
CA SER A 355 30.52 -17.00 6.88
C SER A 355 31.02 -16.83 8.31
N ALA A 356 31.98 -17.67 8.72
CA ALA A 356 32.62 -17.59 10.02
C ALA A 356 33.93 -16.79 9.95
N VAL A 357 34.18 -15.97 10.97
CA VAL A 357 35.37 -15.12 11.13
C VAL A 357 36.30 -15.74 12.17
N GLN A 358 37.60 -15.75 11.88
CA GLN A 358 38.62 -16.32 12.74
C GLN A 358 38.59 -15.72 14.16
N ASN A 359 38.90 -16.57 15.15
CA ASN A 359 38.93 -16.25 16.58
C ASN A 359 37.61 -15.67 17.13
N THR A 360 36.47 -15.96 16.49
CA THR A 360 35.17 -15.43 16.89
C THR A 360 34.33 -16.50 17.57
N PHE A 361 33.71 -16.16 18.71
CA PHE A 361 32.67 -16.98 19.31
C PHE A 361 31.37 -16.84 18.52
N TYR A 362 30.65 -17.94 18.36
CA TYR A 362 29.32 -17.93 17.75
C TYR A 362 28.33 -18.67 18.65
N THR A 363 27.16 -18.07 18.85
CA THR A 363 26.07 -18.66 19.65
C THR A 363 24.85 -18.88 18.76
N ILE A 364 24.40 -20.13 18.67
CA ILE A 364 23.07 -20.46 18.14
C ILE A 364 22.09 -20.55 19.31
N SER A 365 20.90 -19.95 19.18
CA SER A 365 19.77 -20.13 20.08
C SER A 365 18.46 -20.29 19.33
N PHE A 366 17.50 -20.97 19.93
CA PHE A 366 16.13 -21.15 19.41
C PHE A 366 15.19 -21.55 20.54
N TYR A 367 13.90 -21.45 20.29
CA TYR A 367 12.85 -21.96 21.16
C TYR A 367 12.35 -23.30 20.61
N VAL A 368 12.07 -24.26 21.49
CA VAL A 368 11.59 -25.57 21.10
C VAL A 368 10.59 -26.16 22.09
N ARG A 369 9.59 -26.84 21.53
CA ARG A 369 8.66 -27.74 22.20
C ARG A 369 8.87 -29.14 21.62
N ASN A 370 8.94 -30.15 22.47
CA ASN A 370 8.86 -31.53 22.00
C ASN A 370 7.40 -31.99 21.90
N ILE A 371 7.10 -32.83 20.92
CA ILE A 371 5.82 -33.53 20.84
C ILE A 371 6.05 -35.00 21.23
N ASP A 372 6.86 -35.71 20.45
CA ASP A 372 7.15 -37.14 20.63
C ASP A 372 8.56 -37.55 20.16
N ALA A 373 9.45 -36.60 19.85
CA ALA A 373 10.82 -36.92 19.45
C ALA A 373 11.64 -37.46 20.62
N THR A 374 12.51 -38.44 20.32
CA THR A 374 13.49 -39.00 21.26
C THR A 374 14.67 -38.06 21.57
N GLY A 375 14.60 -36.80 21.13
CA GLY A 375 15.57 -35.74 21.38
C GLY A 375 15.81 -34.85 20.13
N ILE A 376 16.79 -33.95 20.23
CA ILE A 376 17.23 -33.06 19.15
C ILE A 376 18.74 -33.22 18.99
N ARG A 377 19.22 -33.13 17.75
CA ARG A 377 20.64 -33.21 17.40
C ARG A 377 21.09 -31.91 16.74
N ILE A 378 22.23 -31.40 17.21
CA ILE A 378 22.83 -30.17 16.70
C ILE A 378 24.32 -30.42 16.44
N THR A 379 24.82 -29.91 15.32
CA THR A 379 26.26 -29.82 15.05
C THR A 379 26.61 -28.45 14.50
N PHE A 380 27.84 -27.99 14.74
CA PHE A 380 28.26 -26.64 14.40
C PHE A 380 29.75 -26.62 14.03
N ALA A 381 30.05 -26.12 12.83
CA ALA A 381 31.37 -26.14 12.18
C ALA A 381 31.92 -27.55 11.81
N SER A 382 33.14 -27.58 11.25
CA SER A 382 33.79 -28.78 10.70
C SER A 382 34.67 -29.56 11.68
N LEU A 383 34.74 -29.11 12.94
CA LEU A 383 35.16 -29.95 14.07
C LEU A 383 33.91 -30.68 14.58
N ALA A 384 33.92 -32.01 14.50
CA ALA A 384 32.76 -32.83 14.86
C ALA A 384 32.56 -32.90 16.38
N SER A 385 31.94 -31.87 16.98
CA SER A 385 31.28 -32.00 18.28
C SER A 385 29.89 -32.61 18.06
N SER A 386 29.82 -33.94 18.01
CA SER A 386 28.54 -34.67 17.94
C SER A 386 27.90 -34.76 19.32
N PHE A 387 26.90 -33.92 19.60
CA PHE A 387 26.01 -34.14 20.74
C PHE A 387 25.00 -35.24 20.37
N SER A 388 25.06 -36.38 21.07
CA SER A 388 24.03 -37.41 21.01
C SER A 388 23.42 -37.58 22.39
N PRO A 389 22.23 -37.01 22.65
CA PRO A 389 21.42 -37.47 23.77
C PRO A 389 21.02 -38.94 23.53
N SER A 390 20.61 -39.62 24.59
CA SER A 390 19.98 -40.94 24.53
C SER A 390 18.79 -40.98 25.49
N THR A 391 17.65 -41.42 24.96
CA THR A 391 16.41 -41.93 25.61
C THR A 391 16.49 -42.21 27.13
N THR A 392 15.48 -41.90 27.95
CA THR A 392 14.02 -41.89 27.72
C THR A 392 13.33 -40.75 28.47
N ASP A 393 12.10 -40.43 28.04
CA ASP A 393 11.33 -39.26 28.50
C ASP A 393 12.08 -37.93 28.19
N LEU A 394 11.51 -36.75 28.44
CA LEU A 394 12.29 -35.49 28.40
C LEU A 394 12.74 -34.98 29.77
N PRO A 395 13.57 -35.77 30.47
CA PRO A 395 14.66 -35.27 31.27
C PRO A 395 15.99 -35.83 30.75
N VAL A 396 16.50 -35.29 29.63
CA VAL A 396 17.78 -35.75 29.04
C VAL A 396 18.85 -34.67 29.18
N ASN A 397 19.72 -34.87 30.18
CA ASN A 397 20.77 -33.95 30.61
C ASN A 397 21.69 -33.47 29.47
N ASN A 398 22.27 -32.27 29.66
CA ASN A 398 23.35 -31.66 28.88
C ASN A 398 23.00 -30.87 27.60
N PHE A 399 21.82 -30.24 27.55
CA PHE A 399 21.89 -28.80 27.28
C PHE A 399 22.40 -28.14 28.56
N SER A 400 23.69 -27.80 28.62
CA SER A 400 24.25 -27.07 29.78
C SER A 400 23.66 -25.66 29.91
N ASN A 401 23.10 -25.13 28.82
CA ASN A 401 22.53 -23.80 28.75
C ASN A 401 21.14 -23.86 28.09
N TYR A 402 20.11 -23.79 28.92
CA TYR A 402 18.71 -23.66 28.52
C TYR A 402 17.98 -22.77 29.52
N GLN A 403 16.81 -22.27 29.11
CA GLN A 403 15.87 -21.56 29.97
C GLN A 403 14.49 -22.18 29.74
N HIS A 404 13.75 -22.45 30.82
CA HIS A 404 12.35 -22.83 30.75
C HIS A 404 11.50 -21.58 30.46
N ILE A 405 10.56 -21.66 29.52
CA ILE A 405 9.83 -20.50 28.98
C ILE A 405 8.32 -20.63 29.22
N GLU A 406 7.78 -21.81 28.91
CA GLU A 406 6.42 -22.25 29.24
C GLU A 406 6.52 -23.73 29.66
N GLU A 407 5.46 -24.30 30.23
CA GLU A 407 5.45 -25.67 30.79
C GLU A 407 6.15 -26.72 29.89
N ASP A 408 5.89 -26.69 28.59
CA ASP A 408 6.45 -27.57 27.56
C ASP A 408 7.47 -26.89 26.61
N ILE A 409 7.81 -25.61 26.81
CA ILE A 409 8.68 -24.82 25.91
C ILE A 409 9.98 -24.38 26.59
N TYR A 410 11.09 -24.61 25.89
CA TYR A 410 12.43 -24.27 26.33
C TYR A 410 13.12 -23.36 25.31
N ARG A 411 13.85 -22.36 25.78
CA ARG A 411 14.88 -21.69 24.99
C ARG A 411 16.19 -22.44 25.19
N VAL A 412 16.84 -22.81 24.10
CA VAL A 412 18.05 -23.62 24.07
C VAL A 412 19.15 -22.86 23.34
N TRP A 413 20.40 -22.96 23.80
CA TRP A 413 21.53 -22.39 23.07
C TRP A 413 22.85 -23.17 23.19
N LEU A 414 23.68 -23.02 22.17
CA LEU A 414 25.01 -23.59 22.08
C LEU A 414 26.00 -22.53 21.59
N THR A 415 27.13 -22.42 22.28
CA THR A 415 28.24 -21.52 21.93
C THR A 415 29.44 -22.35 21.47
N THR A 416 30.11 -21.93 20.38
CA THR A 416 31.43 -22.46 19.98
C THR A 416 32.44 -21.35 19.74
N HIS A 417 33.73 -21.69 19.77
CA HIS A 417 34.82 -20.79 19.41
C HIS A 417 35.40 -21.21 18.05
N HIS A 418 35.18 -20.40 17.01
CA HIS A 418 35.80 -20.64 15.70
C HIS A 418 37.23 -20.09 15.69
N ILE A 419 38.21 -20.96 15.93
CA ILE A 419 39.65 -20.60 15.94
C ILE A 419 40.33 -20.68 14.57
N GLY A 420 39.71 -21.35 13.59
CA GLY A 420 40.28 -21.53 12.25
C GLY A 420 40.16 -20.29 11.36
N GLU A 421 40.72 -20.35 10.16
CA GLU A 421 40.65 -19.27 9.17
C GLU A 421 39.20 -18.88 8.79
N ASN A 422 39.06 -17.67 8.27
CA ASN A 422 37.80 -17.16 7.72
C ASN A 422 37.25 -18.09 6.64
N GLY A 423 35.95 -18.37 6.66
CA GLY A 423 35.32 -19.16 5.59
C GLY A 423 33.94 -19.70 5.96
N THR A 424 33.32 -20.40 5.02
CA THR A 424 31.99 -20.98 5.22
C THR A 424 32.03 -22.07 6.28
N ARG A 425 31.07 -22.03 7.21
CA ARG A 425 30.80 -23.08 8.20
C ARG A 425 29.30 -23.40 8.19
N SER A 426 28.94 -24.56 8.70
CA SER A 426 27.55 -25.02 8.78
C SER A 426 27.07 -25.14 10.21
N PHE A 427 25.85 -24.68 10.48
CA PHE A 427 25.01 -25.17 11.56
C PHE A 427 24.10 -26.26 11.00
N ARG A 428 23.95 -27.38 11.71
CA ARG A 428 23.00 -28.43 11.36
C ARG A 428 22.08 -28.78 12.51
N PHE A 429 20.83 -29.01 12.18
CA PHE A 429 19.75 -29.40 13.09
C PHE A 429 19.12 -30.71 12.60
N GLY A 430 18.85 -31.64 13.51
CA GLY A 430 18.18 -32.90 13.25
C GLY A 430 17.25 -33.28 14.40
N VAL A 431 16.25 -34.12 14.11
CA VAL A 431 15.26 -34.59 15.09
C VAL A 431 15.55 -36.05 15.44
N GLY A 432 15.34 -36.44 16.70
CA GLY A 432 15.47 -37.81 17.20
C GLY A 432 16.91 -38.21 17.60
N THR A 433 16.98 -39.13 18.56
CA THR A 433 18.21 -39.81 18.98
C THR A 433 18.22 -41.24 18.42
N GLY A 434 19.39 -41.70 17.97
CA GLY A 434 19.49 -42.96 17.22
C GLY A 434 18.66 -43.01 15.92
N PHE A 435 18.14 -41.86 15.45
CA PHE A 435 17.29 -41.73 14.26
C PHE A 435 15.90 -42.38 14.34
N THR A 436 15.42 -42.66 15.54
CA THR A 436 14.14 -43.36 15.81
C THR A 436 12.86 -42.56 15.56
N GLY A 437 12.95 -41.36 14.95
CA GLY A 437 11.79 -40.55 14.53
C GLY A 437 11.24 -39.58 15.58
N GLY A 438 10.02 -39.11 15.29
CA GLY A 438 9.24 -38.17 16.10
C GLY A 438 9.26 -36.71 15.61
N LYS A 439 8.66 -35.83 16.41
CA LYS A 439 8.30 -34.46 16.09
C LYS A 439 8.71 -33.46 17.17
N VAL A 440 9.15 -32.29 16.72
CA VAL A 440 9.39 -31.09 17.55
C VAL A 440 8.80 -29.87 16.86
N VAL A 441 8.37 -28.86 17.61
CA VAL A 441 8.05 -27.53 17.06
C VAL A 441 9.13 -26.55 17.48
N VAL A 442 9.72 -25.85 16.52
CA VAL A 442 10.84 -24.92 16.72
C VAL A 442 10.45 -23.53 16.24
N TYR A 443 10.90 -22.51 16.96
CA TYR A 443 10.71 -21.10 16.60
C TYR A 443 11.96 -20.27 16.94
N GLY A 444 12.14 -19.15 16.25
CA GLY A 444 13.12 -18.12 16.64
C GLY A 444 14.58 -18.53 16.53
N LEU A 445 14.95 -19.16 15.42
CA LEU A 445 16.32 -19.57 15.10
C LEU A 445 17.23 -18.36 14.97
N GLN A 446 18.21 -18.26 15.87
CA GLN A 446 19.11 -17.12 15.96
C GLN A 446 20.56 -17.55 16.07
N LEU A 447 21.37 -17.19 15.07
CA LEU A 447 22.83 -17.38 15.09
C LEU A 447 23.52 -16.02 15.19
N GLU A 448 24.22 -15.76 16.28
CA GLU A 448 24.93 -14.49 16.52
C GLU A 448 26.44 -14.71 16.63
N ALA A 449 27.23 -13.72 16.22
CA ALA A 449 28.63 -13.60 16.64
C ALA A 449 28.64 -13.07 18.09
N GLY A 450 29.13 -13.89 19.02
CA GLY A 450 29.06 -13.67 20.46
C GLY A 450 29.14 -14.99 21.24
N SER A 451 29.46 -14.91 22.53
CA SER A 451 29.61 -16.07 23.42
C SER A 451 28.36 -16.41 24.23
N THR A 452 27.36 -15.53 24.20
CA THR A 452 26.11 -15.61 24.98
C THR A 452 24.94 -15.22 24.08
N PRO A 453 23.76 -15.86 24.22
CA PRO A 453 22.59 -15.51 23.42
C PRO A 453 22.05 -14.16 23.86
N THR A 454 21.63 -13.31 22.91
CA THR A 454 20.87 -12.10 23.23
C THR A 454 19.37 -12.34 23.04
N SER A 455 18.51 -11.34 23.25
CA SER A 455 17.11 -11.35 22.84
C SER A 455 16.91 -11.75 21.37
N TYR A 456 15.74 -12.27 21.04
CA TYR A 456 15.43 -12.67 19.68
C TYR A 456 15.40 -11.46 18.70
N ILE A 457 16.06 -11.63 17.57
CA ILE A 457 16.19 -10.69 16.47
C ILE A 457 15.53 -11.36 15.27
N PRO A 458 14.26 -11.04 14.97
CA PRO A 458 13.53 -11.66 13.88
C PRO A 458 14.08 -11.26 12.52
N THR A 459 14.17 -12.22 11.60
CA THR A 459 14.62 -12.06 10.22
C THR A 459 13.61 -12.65 9.23
N SER A 460 13.49 -11.99 8.07
CA SER A 460 12.62 -12.39 6.97
C SER A 460 13.31 -12.03 5.65
N GLY A 461 13.86 -13.03 4.97
CA GLY A 461 14.65 -12.92 3.74
C GLY A 461 16.10 -12.43 3.90
N SER A 462 16.45 -11.72 4.97
CA SER A 462 17.77 -11.09 5.16
C SER A 462 18.20 -11.02 6.63
N GLN A 463 19.51 -10.89 6.86
CA GLN A 463 20.06 -10.69 8.21
C GLN A 463 19.61 -9.33 8.78
N VAL A 464 19.31 -9.29 10.07
CA VAL A 464 18.88 -8.06 10.77
C VAL A 464 19.81 -7.80 11.94
N THR A 465 20.13 -6.52 12.15
CA THR A 465 20.95 -6.04 13.27
C THR A 465 20.05 -5.44 14.35
N ARG A 466 20.17 -5.91 15.59
CA ARG A 466 19.69 -5.21 16.78
C ARG A 466 20.83 -4.34 17.32
N PRO A 467 20.66 -3.00 17.43
CA PRO A 467 21.66 -2.15 18.07
C PRO A 467 21.82 -2.45 19.56
N ALA A 468 22.93 -2.02 20.14
CA ALA A 468 23.14 -2.06 21.59
C ALA A 468 22.13 -1.16 22.31
N ASP A 469 21.64 -1.56 23.48
CA ASP A 469 20.89 -0.65 24.34
C ASP A 469 21.87 0.28 25.08
N VAL A 470 21.60 1.58 25.06
CA VAL A 470 22.37 2.60 25.78
C VAL A 470 21.43 3.27 26.78
N ASN A 471 21.67 3.04 28.06
CA ASN A 471 20.97 3.68 29.17
C ASN A 471 22.00 4.51 29.95
N THR A 472 21.90 5.83 29.87
CA THR A 472 22.87 6.75 30.48
C THR A 472 22.19 7.97 31.07
N ARG A 473 22.76 8.51 32.13
CA ARG A 473 22.38 9.82 32.66
C ARG A 473 23.62 10.70 32.69
N THR A 474 23.54 11.87 32.08
CA THR A 474 24.66 12.83 32.01
C THR A 474 24.35 14.10 32.77
N ASN A 475 25.39 14.88 33.11
CA ASN A 475 25.27 16.16 33.82
C ASN A 475 24.57 16.05 35.20
N ILE A 476 24.90 15.01 35.97
CA ILE A 476 24.37 14.72 37.31
C ILE A 476 25.45 14.77 38.40
N ALA A 477 26.43 15.67 38.25
CA ALA A 477 27.43 15.92 39.29
C ALA A 477 26.77 16.24 40.65
N ASP A 478 25.64 16.96 40.63
CA ASP A 478 24.85 17.30 41.81
C ASP A 478 24.06 16.13 42.41
N LEU A 479 24.01 14.96 41.76
CA LEU A 479 23.45 13.72 42.34
C LEU A 479 24.55 12.76 42.81
N ILE A 480 25.81 13.03 42.48
CA ILE A 480 26.98 12.23 42.86
C ILE A 480 27.68 12.94 44.02
N GLY A 481 28.00 12.21 45.10
CA GLY A 481 28.83 12.77 46.15
C GLY A 481 30.28 12.85 45.69
N GLN A 482 30.83 14.07 45.58
CA GLN A 482 32.15 14.31 44.96
C GLN A 482 33.33 14.06 45.91
N GLU A 483 33.11 14.08 47.22
CA GLU A 483 34.14 13.79 48.26
C GLU A 483 33.99 12.41 48.89
N GLN A 484 32.76 11.88 48.85
CA GLN A 484 32.35 10.58 49.37
C GLN A 484 31.01 10.19 48.75
N GLY A 485 30.70 8.90 48.68
CA GLY A 485 29.43 8.42 48.15
C GLY A 485 29.31 6.92 48.15
N SER A 486 28.20 6.41 47.63
CA SER A 486 27.96 4.98 47.47
C SER A 486 27.24 4.68 46.16
N VAL A 487 27.67 3.63 45.47
CA VAL A 487 27.11 3.13 44.21
C VAL A 487 26.52 1.75 44.47
N PHE A 488 25.20 1.62 44.42
CA PHE A 488 24.47 0.37 44.64
C PHE A 488 23.81 -0.14 43.35
N VAL A 489 23.87 -1.45 43.12
CA VAL A 489 23.14 -2.10 42.03
C VAL A 489 22.57 -3.46 42.44
N GLU A 490 21.32 -3.70 42.05
CA GLU A 490 20.64 -5.00 42.05
C GLU A 490 20.43 -5.42 40.58
N PHE A 491 20.99 -6.56 40.18
CA PHE A 491 20.99 -6.99 38.78
C PHE A 491 20.86 -8.52 38.66
N PHE A 492 20.40 -8.98 37.50
CA PHE A 492 20.39 -10.41 37.16
C PHE A 492 21.74 -10.79 36.55
N ASN A 493 22.40 -11.77 37.15
CA ASN A 493 23.70 -12.28 36.72
C ASN A 493 23.56 -13.51 35.82
N ILE A 494 24.38 -13.59 34.77
CA ILE A 494 24.50 -14.74 33.86
C ILE A 494 25.98 -15.02 33.56
N THR A 495 26.33 -16.25 33.23
CA THR A 495 27.68 -16.60 32.78
C THR A 495 27.96 -15.96 31.41
N ALA A 496 28.89 -15.01 31.40
CA ALA A 496 29.21 -14.18 30.24
C ALA A 496 30.68 -13.69 30.32
N PRO A 497 31.22 -13.07 29.25
CA PRO A 497 32.49 -12.34 29.30
C PRO A 497 32.47 -11.16 30.27
N ASN A 498 33.61 -10.47 30.33
CA ASN A 498 33.80 -9.26 31.13
C ASN A 498 32.80 -8.17 30.74
N ARG A 499 31.97 -7.75 31.70
CA ARG A 499 30.79 -6.91 31.46
C ARG A 499 30.62 -5.84 32.53
N ARG A 500 30.20 -4.65 32.14
CA ARG A 500 29.85 -3.56 33.06
C ARG A 500 28.44 -3.77 33.59
N VAL A 501 28.24 -3.52 34.89
CA VAL A 501 26.92 -3.55 35.52
C VAL A 501 26.42 -2.12 35.71
N MET A 502 27.20 -1.29 36.41
CA MET A 502 26.87 0.09 36.71
C MET A 502 28.15 0.87 37.00
N GLY A 503 28.14 2.17 36.76
CA GLY A 503 29.23 3.03 37.21
C GLY A 503 28.97 4.52 37.02
N ILE A 504 29.71 5.33 37.77
CA ILE A 504 29.81 6.77 37.62
C ILE A 504 31.19 7.16 37.06
N SER A 505 31.25 8.22 36.25
CA SER A 505 32.48 8.64 35.55
C SER A 505 32.37 10.09 35.06
N ASP A 506 33.50 10.68 34.66
CA ASP A 506 33.60 11.93 33.88
C ASP A 506 33.31 11.75 32.37
N GLY A 507 32.97 10.53 31.92
CA GLY A 507 32.88 10.13 30.51
C GLY A 507 34.18 9.57 29.94
N THR A 508 35.19 9.37 30.79
CA THR A 508 36.47 8.74 30.46
C THR A 508 36.80 7.59 31.40
N ILE A 509 37.89 6.87 31.12
CA ILE A 509 38.42 5.83 32.01
C ILE A 509 39.29 6.40 33.15
N GLN A 510 39.50 7.73 33.20
CA GLN A 510 40.46 8.37 34.11
C GLN A 510 39.85 8.67 35.48
N ASN A 511 38.61 9.17 35.52
CA ASN A 511 37.86 9.43 36.75
C ASN A 511 36.56 8.62 36.72
N ARG A 512 36.48 7.60 37.60
CA ARG A 512 35.33 6.68 37.65
C ARG A 512 35.25 5.87 38.95
N VAL A 513 34.03 5.50 39.32
CA VAL A 513 33.72 4.42 40.28
C VAL A 513 32.80 3.43 39.56
N ILE A 514 33.27 2.21 39.31
CA ILE A 514 32.56 1.23 38.47
C ILE A 514 32.43 -0.15 39.14
N ILE A 515 31.32 -0.83 38.85
CA ILE A 515 31.06 -2.24 39.17
C ILE A 515 30.98 -3.01 37.84
N LEU A 516 31.78 -4.07 37.73
CA LEU A 516 31.82 -4.98 36.60
C LEU A 516 31.88 -6.44 37.08
N ILE A 517 31.49 -7.38 36.24
CA ILE A 517 31.71 -8.80 36.48
C ILE A 517 32.73 -9.31 35.46
N ASN A 518 33.79 -9.96 35.91
CA ASN A 518 34.71 -10.69 35.03
C ASN A 518 34.21 -12.12 34.79
N SER A 519 34.61 -12.71 33.67
CA SER A 519 34.43 -14.14 33.42
C SER A 519 35.21 -14.99 34.44
N PRO A 520 34.65 -16.08 35.00
CA PRO A 520 33.31 -16.61 34.73
C PRO A 520 32.18 -15.75 35.32
N ASN A 521 32.23 -15.46 36.63
CA ASN A 521 31.21 -14.67 37.34
C ASN A 521 31.80 -13.95 38.58
N THR A 522 33.02 -13.41 38.53
CA THR A 522 33.63 -12.73 39.69
C THR A 522 33.33 -11.22 39.69
N PRO A 523 32.67 -10.66 40.72
CA PRO A 523 32.38 -9.24 40.80
C PRO A 523 33.66 -8.46 41.10
N ARG A 524 33.84 -7.31 40.46
CA ARG A 524 35.00 -6.44 40.63
C ARG A 524 34.55 -4.99 40.69
N ALA A 525 35.14 -4.23 41.60
CA ALA A 525 34.97 -2.79 41.67
C ALA A 525 36.30 -2.07 41.45
N ILE A 526 36.23 -0.94 40.75
CA ILE A 526 37.38 -0.11 40.42
C ILE A 526 37.06 1.35 40.73
N VAL A 527 37.99 2.02 41.42
CA VAL A 527 38.06 3.47 41.57
C VAL A 527 39.32 3.94 40.85
N THR A 528 39.17 4.83 39.87
CA THR A 528 40.28 5.47 39.15
C THR A 528 40.17 6.97 39.32
N VAL A 529 41.29 7.64 39.62
CA VAL A 529 41.42 9.11 39.74
C VAL A 529 42.60 9.55 38.89
N ASP A 530 42.39 10.49 37.97
CA ASP A 530 43.39 11.00 37.02
C ASP A 530 44.18 9.89 36.31
N GLY A 531 43.50 8.78 35.98
CA GLY A 531 44.11 7.60 35.34
C GLY A 531 44.86 6.66 36.28
N VAL A 532 45.04 7.03 37.54
CA VAL A 532 45.67 6.18 38.58
C VAL A 532 44.62 5.33 39.28
N SER A 533 44.84 4.02 39.30
CA SER A 533 43.98 3.07 40.02
C SER A 533 44.12 3.26 41.54
N GLN A 534 43.08 3.81 42.17
CA GLN A 534 43.02 3.99 43.63
C GLN A 534 42.56 2.71 44.32
N PHE A 535 41.56 2.05 43.75
CA PHE A 535 41.02 0.78 44.24
C PHE A 535 40.74 -0.12 43.05
N ASP A 536 41.12 -1.38 43.14
CA ASP A 536 40.85 -2.41 42.13
C ASP A 536 40.83 -3.76 42.84
N ARG A 537 39.63 -4.31 43.06
CA ARG A 537 39.42 -5.54 43.83
C ARG A 537 38.39 -6.42 43.17
N THR A 538 38.70 -7.72 43.08
CA THR A 538 37.84 -8.77 42.53
C THR A 538 37.46 -9.73 43.66
N GLY A 539 36.16 -9.89 43.90
CA GLY A 539 35.59 -10.81 44.88
C GLY A 539 35.46 -12.25 44.37
N ALA A 540 34.97 -13.13 45.24
CA ALA A 540 34.66 -14.51 44.90
C ALA A 540 33.52 -14.60 43.86
N SER A 541 33.46 -15.72 43.12
CA SER A 541 32.42 -15.94 42.11
C SER A 541 31.02 -15.86 42.72
N ILE A 542 30.12 -15.11 42.10
CA ILE A 542 28.71 -15.03 42.45
C ILE A 542 27.87 -16.01 41.60
N PRO A 543 26.70 -16.47 42.10
CA PRO A 543 25.80 -17.33 41.34
C PRO A 543 25.14 -16.58 40.17
N GLU A 544 24.56 -17.33 39.24
CA GLU A 544 23.57 -16.76 38.30
C GLU A 544 22.28 -16.40 39.04
N GLY A 545 21.48 -15.51 38.45
CA GLY A 545 20.29 -14.95 39.09
C GLY A 545 20.55 -13.64 39.82
N MET A 546 19.65 -13.27 40.73
CA MET A 546 19.68 -11.96 41.37
C MET A 546 20.89 -11.78 42.30
N ASN A 547 21.64 -10.70 42.10
CA ASN A 547 22.79 -10.32 42.93
C ASN A 547 22.74 -8.83 43.29
N LYS A 548 23.28 -8.47 44.45
CA LYS A 548 23.28 -7.10 45.00
C LYS A 548 24.70 -6.69 45.40
N ILE A 549 25.14 -5.53 44.93
CA ILE A 549 26.52 -5.05 45.11
C ILE A 549 26.53 -3.57 45.51
N VAL A 550 27.39 -3.20 46.46
CA VAL A 550 27.73 -1.80 46.81
C VAL A 550 29.23 -1.60 46.71
N ILE A 551 29.65 -0.46 46.14
CA ILE A 551 30.92 0.17 46.52
C ILE A 551 30.64 1.49 47.24
N THR A 552 31.19 1.64 48.45
CA THR A 552 31.28 2.93 49.13
C THR A 552 32.67 3.51 48.89
N TYR A 553 32.75 4.82 48.74
CA TYR A 553 33.99 5.53 48.51
C TYR A 553 34.02 6.81 49.33
N LYS A 554 35.18 7.08 49.91
CA LYS A 554 35.56 8.30 50.63
C LYS A 554 37.08 8.36 50.60
N GLN A 555 37.68 9.55 50.74
CA GLN A 555 39.13 9.63 50.79
C GLN A 555 39.68 8.77 51.93
N ASN A 556 40.59 7.85 51.59
CA ASN A 556 41.15 6.85 52.48
C ASN A 556 40.15 5.93 53.19
N ASP A 557 38.95 5.73 52.62
CA ASP A 557 38.01 4.69 53.05
C ASP A 557 37.16 4.22 51.85
N ILE A 558 37.59 3.13 51.22
CA ILE A 558 36.90 2.52 50.06
C ILE A 558 36.53 1.08 50.43
N ARG A 559 35.24 0.72 50.34
CA ARG A 559 34.72 -0.59 50.74
C ARG A 559 33.84 -1.20 49.67
N PHE A 560 33.93 -2.52 49.52
CA PHE A 560 33.24 -3.29 48.50
C PHE A 560 32.43 -4.43 49.12
N TYR A 561 31.12 -4.42 48.89
CA TYR A 561 30.16 -5.35 49.47
C TYR A 561 29.44 -6.13 48.38
N VAL A 562 29.25 -7.42 48.61
CA VAL A 562 28.56 -8.33 47.69
C VAL A 562 27.65 -9.22 48.52
N ASN A 563 26.36 -9.25 48.16
CA ASN A 563 25.36 -10.17 48.72
C ASN A 563 25.34 -10.23 50.28
N GLY A 564 25.46 -9.08 50.96
CA GLY A 564 25.43 -8.98 52.43
C GLY A 564 26.79 -9.10 53.13
N PHE A 565 27.91 -9.20 52.39
CA PHE A 565 29.24 -9.32 52.99
C PHE A 565 30.16 -8.18 52.56
N LEU A 566 30.89 -7.59 53.51
CA LEU A 566 32.08 -6.78 53.23
C LEU A 566 33.19 -7.70 52.69
N VAL A 567 33.51 -7.57 51.40
CA VAL A 567 34.49 -8.42 50.72
C VAL A 567 35.89 -7.80 50.76
N PHE A 568 35.98 -6.47 50.68
CA PHE A 568 37.24 -5.72 50.80
C PHE A 568 37.00 -4.34 51.42
N ASN A 569 37.94 -3.89 52.23
CA ASN A 569 38.14 -2.50 52.64
C ASN A 569 39.54 -2.02 52.20
N GLN A 570 39.74 -0.70 52.16
CA GLN A 570 41.04 -0.08 51.93
C GLN A 570 41.11 1.30 52.59
N ASP A 571 42.00 1.44 53.56
CA ASP A 571 42.19 2.67 54.35
C ASP A 571 43.12 3.70 53.64
N SER A 572 43.05 3.74 52.30
CA SER A 572 43.87 4.63 51.45
C SER A 572 43.22 4.85 50.09
N GLY A 573 43.51 5.99 49.46
CA GLY A 573 43.12 6.30 48.07
C GLY A 573 42.27 7.56 47.94
N ASN A 574 42.32 8.15 46.75
CA ASN A 574 41.58 9.36 46.40
C ASN A 574 40.18 9.05 45.81
N VAL A 575 39.33 10.08 45.77
CA VAL A 575 37.97 10.02 45.20
C VAL A 575 37.93 10.78 43.87
N PRO A 576 37.29 10.23 42.82
CA PRO A 576 37.19 10.88 41.51
C PRO A 576 36.00 11.84 41.43
N SER A 577 36.21 12.98 40.75
CA SER A 577 35.10 13.80 40.28
C SER A 577 34.36 13.11 39.13
N CYS A 578 33.05 12.92 39.27
CA CYS A 578 32.22 12.22 38.28
C CYS A 578 30.93 13.02 38.01
N ASN A 579 30.44 13.01 36.77
CA ASN A 579 29.25 13.77 36.35
C ASN A 579 28.23 12.95 35.53
N ASN A 580 28.56 11.71 35.16
CA ASN A 580 27.73 10.81 34.37
C ASN A 580 27.53 9.47 35.08
N MET A 581 26.40 8.81 34.84
CA MET A 581 26.09 7.45 35.28
C MET A 581 25.74 6.56 34.07
N TYR A 582 26.32 5.36 34.07
CA TYR A 582 26.21 4.37 32.99
C TYR A 582 25.59 3.09 33.53
N LEU A 583 24.57 2.58 32.82
CA LEU A 583 23.88 1.35 33.17
C LEU A 583 24.17 0.27 32.13
N GLY A 584 24.76 -0.84 32.58
CA GLY A 584 25.03 -2.02 31.77
C GLY A 584 26.01 -1.82 30.61
N LYS A 585 26.71 -0.68 30.52
CA LYS A 585 27.70 -0.37 29.46
C LYS A 585 28.97 0.26 30.04
N GLN A 586 30.03 0.28 29.25
CA GLN A 586 31.27 0.99 29.59
C GLN A 586 31.08 2.50 29.53
N GLU A 587 31.76 3.20 30.43
CA GLU A 587 31.84 4.66 30.64
C GLU A 587 32.45 5.47 29.48
N THR A 588 32.42 4.94 28.26
CA THR A 588 32.96 5.56 27.04
C THR A 588 32.03 5.27 25.84
N ASN A 589 32.49 5.59 24.63
CA ASN A 589 31.83 5.16 23.38
C ASN A 589 32.13 3.69 23.02
N ASN A 590 33.01 3.00 23.77
CA ASN A 590 33.27 1.57 23.57
C ASN A 590 32.08 0.74 24.12
N ILE A 591 31.62 -0.24 23.33
CA ILE A 591 30.47 -1.11 23.64
C ILE A 591 30.87 -2.58 23.89
N ASN A 592 32.16 -2.88 24.00
CA ASN A 592 32.67 -4.26 24.09
C ASN A 592 32.42 -4.94 25.46
N GLN A 593 31.91 -4.22 26.47
CA GLN A 593 31.68 -4.74 27.83
C GLN A 593 30.26 -4.45 28.31
N ILE A 594 29.26 -4.83 27.53
CA ILE A 594 27.83 -4.65 27.88
C ILE A 594 27.31 -5.83 28.72
N LEU A 595 26.40 -5.53 29.66
CA LEU A 595 25.85 -6.45 30.66
C LEU A 595 25.29 -7.75 30.07
N THR A 596 24.57 -7.67 28.95
CA THR A 596 23.83 -8.81 28.35
C THR A 596 22.81 -9.42 29.32
N SER A 597 22.23 -8.58 30.19
CA SER A 597 21.24 -9.00 31.19
C SER A 597 20.47 -7.81 31.74
N SER A 598 19.72 -8.00 32.83
CA SER A 598 18.79 -7.00 33.37
C SER A 598 19.28 -6.33 34.66
N ILE A 599 19.02 -5.03 34.80
CA ILE A 599 19.26 -4.23 36.01
C ILE A 599 17.91 -3.95 36.67
N LYS A 600 17.73 -4.41 37.91
CA LYS A 600 16.47 -4.34 38.66
C LYS A 600 16.40 -3.14 39.60
N LYS A 601 17.55 -2.66 40.08
CA LYS A 601 17.67 -1.42 40.85
C LYS A 601 19.07 -0.82 40.71
N ALA A 602 19.16 0.49 40.66
CA ALA A 602 20.42 1.24 40.60
C ALA A 602 20.29 2.52 41.41
N THR A 603 21.19 2.75 42.37
CA THR A 603 21.04 3.82 43.37
C THR A 603 22.38 4.52 43.64
N LEU A 604 22.32 5.84 43.83
CA LEU A 604 23.44 6.66 44.27
C LEU A 604 23.16 7.30 45.63
N PHE A 605 24.20 7.42 46.44
CA PHE A 605 24.19 8.14 47.71
C PHE A 605 25.32 9.19 47.72
N LYS A 606 25.05 10.38 48.26
CA LYS A 606 26.06 11.45 48.47
C LYS A 606 26.96 11.23 49.69
N ARG A 607 26.74 10.15 50.43
CA ARG A 607 27.55 9.73 51.58
C ARG A 607 28.07 8.31 51.37
N ALA A 608 29.20 7.99 52.00
CA ALA A 608 29.54 6.60 52.23
C ALA A 608 28.50 5.98 53.18
N LEU A 609 27.88 4.87 52.78
CA LEU A 609 27.06 4.06 53.67
C LEU A 609 27.96 3.41 54.73
N THR A 610 27.42 3.21 55.93
CA THR A 610 28.06 2.40 56.98
C THR A 610 28.08 0.92 56.60
N ASP A 611 28.91 0.11 57.28
CA ASP A 611 28.94 -1.34 57.05
C ASP A 611 27.55 -1.97 57.23
N GLU A 612 26.83 -1.58 58.28
CA GLU A 612 25.50 -2.10 58.60
C GLU A 612 24.47 -1.79 57.51
N GLU A 613 24.47 -0.55 57.00
CA GLU A 613 23.58 -0.13 55.91
C GLU A 613 23.92 -0.83 54.58
N ALA A 614 25.21 -0.92 54.24
CA ALA A 614 25.65 -1.56 53.01
C ALA A 614 25.41 -3.09 53.04
N ILE A 615 25.57 -3.73 54.19
CA ILE A 615 25.24 -5.14 54.42
C ILE A 615 23.72 -5.35 54.33
N LYS A 616 22.90 -4.54 55.01
CA LYS A 616 21.44 -4.61 54.94
C LYS A 616 20.94 -4.44 53.49
N LEU A 617 21.48 -3.44 52.78
CA LEU A 617 21.10 -3.12 51.40
C LEU A 617 21.50 -4.21 50.39
N THR A 618 22.60 -4.93 50.65
CA THR A 618 23.09 -6.01 49.76
C THR A 618 22.63 -7.41 50.14
N THR A 619 22.00 -7.61 51.30
CA THR A 619 21.42 -8.92 51.66
C THR A 619 20.34 -9.30 50.65
N LEU A 620 20.36 -10.55 50.14
CA LEU A 620 19.52 -11.01 49.02
C LEU A 620 18.04 -11.16 49.39
#